data_AF-A0A0P9CRQ9-F1
#
_entry.id   AF-A0A0P9CRQ9-F1
#
_cell.length_a   1.000
_cell.length_b   1.000
_cell.length_c   1.000
_cell.angle_alpha   90.00
_cell.angle_beta   90.00
_cell.angle_gamma   90.00
#
_symmetry.space_group_name_H-M   'P 1'
#
loop_
_entity.id
_entity.type
_entity.pdbx_description
1 polymer ?
#
loop_
_entity_poly.entity_id
_entity_poly.type
_entity_poly.pdbx_seq_one_letter_code
_entity_poly.pdbx_strand_id
1 'polypeptide(L)'
;GGYGVVGPENDRYTAIFLFGAVNGPIGGPPAFFVTGIGGGFGINRQLSVPTDLAQFNTFPLIKALDPAARAGDPFRELAEARVFFAPERGTFWFAAGISFNSFALVDGIAVIALQFGGGFELSLLGLARMALPRPEVALVSIEMALVARFSTREGIILVQAQ
;
A
#
# COMPACT_ATOMS: atom_id res chain seq x y z
N GLY A 1 -0.30 -13.02 -4.03
CA GLY A 1 -1.78 -13.05 -4.00
C GLY A 1 -2.26 -14.29 -3.27
N GLY A 2 -3.53 -14.34 -2.89
CA GLY A 2 -4.11 -15.49 -2.19
C GLY A 2 -5.61 -15.61 -2.43
N TYR A 3 -6.14 -16.83 -2.31
CA TYR A 3 -7.57 -17.11 -2.39
C TYR A 3 -8.00 -18.00 -1.22
N GLY A 4 -9.30 -18.05 -0.96
CA GLY A 4 -9.89 -18.95 0.02
C GLY A 4 -11.40 -19.02 -0.12
N VAL A 5 -11.97 -20.14 0.31
CA VAL A 5 -13.41 -20.32 0.42
C VAL A 5 -13.82 -20.02 1.87
N VAL A 6 -14.77 -19.12 2.05
CA VAL A 6 -15.16 -18.58 3.35
C VAL A 6 -16.68 -18.74 3.51
N GLY A 7 -17.13 -18.97 4.74
CA GLY A 7 -18.55 -19.09 5.09
C GLY A 7 -18.96 -20.49 5.55
N PRO A 8 -20.19 -20.63 6.08
CA PRO A 8 -20.74 -21.91 6.52
C PRO A 8 -21.01 -22.83 5.33
N GLU A 9 -21.15 -24.14 5.58
CA GLU A 9 -21.16 -25.17 4.55
C GLU A 9 -22.18 -24.93 3.42
N ASN A 10 -23.34 -24.36 3.77
CA ASN A 10 -24.48 -24.07 2.89
C ASN A 10 -24.42 -22.70 2.20
N ASP A 11 -23.46 -21.84 2.55
CA ASP A 11 -23.35 -20.49 2.01
C ASP A 11 -21.88 -20.07 1.88
N ARG A 12 -21.12 -20.88 1.14
CA ARG A 12 -19.70 -20.63 0.88
C ARG A 12 -19.53 -19.61 -0.25
N TYR A 13 -18.57 -18.71 -0.08
CA TYR A 13 -18.15 -17.78 -1.13
C TYR A 13 -16.63 -17.79 -1.30
N THR A 14 -16.18 -17.50 -2.51
CA THR A 14 -14.75 -17.42 -2.84
C THR A 14 -14.25 -16.00 -2.65
N ALA A 15 -13.15 -15.83 -1.93
CA ALA A 15 -12.50 -14.56 -1.67
C ALA A 15 -11.06 -14.59 -2.17
N ILE A 16 -10.70 -13.68 -3.07
CA ILE A 16 -9.39 -13.62 -3.74
C ILE A 16 -8.82 -12.22 -3.69
N PHE A 17 -7.49 -12.13 -3.54
CA PHE A 17 -6.77 -10.88 -3.71
C PHE A 17 -5.43 -11.12 -4.41
N LEU A 18 -4.99 -10.12 -5.16
CA LEU A 18 -3.69 -10.09 -5.82
C LEU A 18 -3.09 -8.70 -5.66
N PHE A 19 -1.80 -8.66 -5.36
CA PHE A 19 -1.04 -7.42 -5.39
C PHE A 19 0.39 -7.76 -5.84
N GLY A 20 1.07 -6.77 -6.39
CA GLY A 20 2.45 -6.86 -6.81
C GLY A 20 3.00 -5.50 -7.20
N ALA A 21 4.32 -5.44 -7.29
CA ALA A 21 5.03 -4.27 -7.76
C ALA A 21 6.21 -4.70 -8.63
N VAL A 22 6.59 -3.84 -9.54
CA VAL A 22 7.81 -3.95 -10.34
C VAL A 22 8.66 -2.74 -10.02
N ASN A 23 9.82 -3.00 -9.42
CA ASN A 23 10.78 -1.97 -9.02
C ASN A 23 11.97 -2.00 -9.98
N GLY A 24 12.39 -0.83 -10.43
CA GLY A 24 13.46 -0.65 -11.41
C GLY A 24 13.44 0.77 -11.98
N PRO A 25 14.48 1.19 -12.70
CA PRO A 25 14.53 2.52 -13.28
C PRO A 25 13.54 2.62 -14.46
N ILE A 26 12.29 3.02 -14.18
CA ILE A 26 11.23 3.12 -15.20
C ILE A 26 11.44 4.38 -16.05
N GLY A 27 11.87 5.48 -15.42
CA GLY A 27 12.26 6.71 -16.12
C GLY A 27 11.63 7.98 -15.56
N GLY A 28 11.86 9.10 -16.24
CA GLY A 28 11.36 10.43 -15.84
C GLY A 28 12.49 11.47 -15.72
N PRO A 29 12.15 12.75 -15.55
CA PRO A 29 13.14 13.79 -15.27
C PRO A 29 13.72 13.62 -13.86
N PRO A 30 14.93 14.16 -13.57
CA PRO A 30 15.54 14.07 -12.24
C PRO A 30 14.66 14.57 -11.09
N ALA A 31 13.77 15.54 -11.35
CA ALA A 31 12.85 16.05 -10.33
C ALA A 31 11.75 15.04 -9.93
N PHE A 32 11.44 14.07 -10.78
CA PHE A 32 10.41 13.05 -10.57
C PHE A 32 10.73 11.80 -11.39
N PHE A 33 11.70 11.02 -10.93
CA PHE A 33 12.16 9.81 -11.59
C PHE A 33 11.42 8.60 -11.01
N VAL A 34 10.59 7.93 -11.80
CA VAL A 34 9.83 6.77 -11.36
C VAL A 34 10.75 5.55 -11.22
N THR A 35 10.75 4.97 -10.04
CA THR A 35 11.59 3.83 -9.64
C THR A 35 10.79 2.54 -9.44
N GLY A 36 9.47 2.60 -9.58
CA GLY A 36 8.62 1.44 -9.42
C GLY A 36 7.14 1.77 -9.64
N ILE A 37 6.42 0.77 -10.12
CA ILE A 37 4.96 0.81 -10.30
C ILE A 37 4.39 -0.47 -9.70
N GLY A 38 3.26 -0.35 -9.03
CA GLY A 38 2.62 -1.45 -8.34
C GLY A 38 1.13 -1.24 -8.23
N GLY A 39 0.47 -2.30 -7.82
CA GLY A 39 -0.97 -2.27 -7.65
C GLY A 39 -1.50 -3.61 -7.20
N GLY A 40 -2.81 -3.64 -7.04
CA GLY A 40 -3.51 -4.83 -6.64
C GLY A 40 -5.01 -4.67 -6.75
N PHE A 41 -5.70 -5.78 -6.55
CA PHE A 41 -7.15 -5.81 -6.46
C PHE A 41 -7.60 -6.95 -5.56
N GLY A 42 -8.84 -6.85 -5.09
CA GLY A 42 -9.49 -7.90 -4.31
C GLY A 42 -10.97 -8.04 -4.66
N ILE A 43 -11.45 -9.28 -4.57
CA ILE A 43 -12.84 -9.69 -4.78
C ILE A 43 -13.30 -10.46 -3.55
N ASN A 44 -14.47 -10.08 -3.03
CA ASN A 44 -15.00 -10.56 -1.74
C ASN A 44 -13.98 -10.43 -0.61
N ARG A 45 -13.22 -9.34 -0.64
CA ARG A 45 -12.13 -9.01 0.27
C ARG A 45 -12.24 -7.54 0.59
N GLN A 46 -12.17 -7.20 1.86
CA GLN A 46 -12.01 -5.85 2.36
C GLN A 46 -10.51 -5.49 2.39
N LEU A 47 -10.19 -4.31 1.90
CA LEU A 47 -8.90 -3.65 2.10
C LEU A 47 -8.95 -2.84 3.40
N SER A 48 -8.14 -3.24 4.37
CA SER A 48 -7.97 -2.50 5.63
C SER A 48 -6.75 -1.60 5.51
N VAL A 49 -6.97 -0.34 5.17
CA VAL A 49 -5.91 0.68 5.14
C VAL A 49 -5.57 1.08 6.58
N PRO A 50 -4.29 1.04 7.01
CA PRO A 50 -3.93 1.46 8.35
C PRO A 50 -4.27 2.93 8.58
N THR A 51 -4.89 3.24 9.71
CA THR A 51 -5.10 4.63 10.17
C THR A 51 -3.92 5.15 10.98
N ASP A 52 -3.11 4.25 11.54
CA ASP A 52 -1.88 4.60 12.25
C ASP A 52 -0.72 4.73 11.27
N LEU A 53 -0.17 5.94 11.17
CA LEU A 53 0.95 6.27 10.30
C LEU A 53 2.21 5.44 10.63
N ALA A 54 2.37 4.99 11.89
CA ALA A 54 3.49 4.12 12.28
C ALA A 54 3.47 2.75 11.58
N GLN A 55 2.30 2.31 11.09
CA GLN A 55 2.14 1.01 10.44
C GLN A 55 2.32 1.06 8.91
N PHE A 56 2.57 2.22 8.32
CA PHE A 56 2.59 2.36 6.86
C PHE A 56 3.70 1.57 6.20
N ASN A 57 4.86 1.52 6.85
CA ASN A 57 6.00 0.75 6.38
C ASN A 57 5.73 -0.77 6.38
N THR A 58 4.68 -1.21 7.07
CA THR A 58 4.22 -2.62 7.09
C THR A 58 3.07 -2.87 6.12
N PHE A 59 2.45 -1.83 5.58
CA PHE A 59 1.33 -1.98 4.67
C PHE A 59 1.80 -2.60 3.35
N PRO A 60 1.22 -3.73 2.88
CA PRO A 60 1.78 -4.51 1.78
C PRO A 60 1.97 -3.74 0.48
N LEU A 61 1.06 -2.80 0.15
CA LEU A 61 1.14 -2.02 -1.08
C LEU A 61 2.25 -0.96 -1.04
N ILE A 62 2.54 -0.41 0.14
CA ILE A 62 3.67 0.52 0.34
C ILE A 62 4.97 -0.28 0.36
N LYS A 63 5.02 -1.36 1.16
CA LYS A 63 6.21 -2.22 1.28
C LYS A 63 6.64 -2.80 -0.06
N ALA A 64 5.70 -3.20 -0.93
CA ALA A 64 6.03 -3.74 -2.26
C ALA A 64 6.72 -2.71 -3.17
N LEU A 65 6.40 -1.42 -2.98
CA LEU A 65 6.97 -0.30 -3.73
C LEU A 65 8.21 0.31 -3.06
N ASP A 66 8.54 -0.10 -1.84
CA ASP A 66 9.64 0.46 -1.08
C ASP A 66 10.98 -0.12 -1.57
N PRO A 67 11.87 0.69 -2.18
CA PRO A 67 13.17 0.22 -2.63
C PRO A 67 14.09 -0.17 -1.47
N ALA A 68 13.82 0.29 -0.25
CA ALA A 68 14.54 -0.11 0.96
C ALA A 68 14.00 -1.41 1.58
N ALA A 69 12.87 -1.94 1.10
CA ALA A 69 12.34 -3.19 1.61
C ALA A 69 13.30 -4.34 1.28
N ARG A 70 13.71 -5.07 2.31
CA ARG A 70 14.51 -6.28 2.15
C ARG A 70 13.59 -7.41 1.72
N ALA A 71 14.00 -8.16 0.70
CA ALA A 71 13.32 -9.39 0.31
C ALA A 71 13.36 -10.40 1.46
N GLY A 72 12.20 -10.60 2.11
CA GLY A 72 12.00 -11.66 3.10
C GLY A 72 11.54 -12.97 2.47
N ASP A 73 11.12 -13.92 3.30
CA ASP A 73 10.44 -15.14 2.84
C ASP A 73 9.07 -14.75 2.24
N PRO A 74 8.83 -14.98 0.93
CA PRO A 74 7.58 -14.60 0.27
C PRO A 74 6.32 -15.20 0.91
N PHE A 75 6.41 -16.41 1.48
CA PHE A 75 5.26 -17.04 2.13
C PHE A 75 4.90 -16.36 3.45
N ARG A 76 5.92 -15.97 4.21
CA ARG A 76 5.74 -15.24 5.45
C ARG A 76 5.19 -13.84 5.20
N GLU A 77 5.73 -13.13 4.23
CA GLU A 77 5.23 -11.80 3.86
C GLU A 77 3.79 -11.86 3.35
N LEU A 78 3.45 -12.87 2.56
CA LEU A 78 2.06 -13.07 2.14
C LEU A 78 1.15 -13.40 3.33
N ALA A 79 1.61 -14.18 4.31
CA ALA A 79 0.82 -14.50 5.50
C ALA A 79 0.56 -13.25 6.36
N GLU A 80 1.57 -12.41 6.57
CA GLU A 80 1.45 -11.13 7.27
C GLU A 80 0.53 -10.16 6.49
N ALA A 81 0.67 -10.12 5.16
CA ALA A 81 -0.15 -9.27 4.30
C ALA A 81 -1.64 -9.64 4.32
N ARG A 82 -2.00 -10.92 4.52
CA ARG A 82 -3.41 -11.37 4.55
C ARG A 82 -4.26 -10.64 5.59
N VAL A 83 -3.65 -10.17 6.68
CA VAL A 83 -4.34 -9.45 7.75
C VAL A 83 -4.97 -8.14 7.23
N PHE A 84 -4.36 -7.51 6.22
CA PHE A 84 -4.88 -6.30 5.58
C PHE A 84 -5.96 -6.57 4.53
N PHE A 85 -6.21 -7.83 4.20
CA PHE A 85 -7.16 -8.26 3.16
C PHE A 85 -8.21 -9.23 3.74
N ALA A 86 -9.02 -8.76 4.69
CA ALA A 86 -10.02 -9.60 5.36
C ALA A 86 -11.11 -10.08 4.38
N PRO A 87 -11.63 -11.31 4.48
CA PRO A 87 -12.78 -11.74 3.67
C PRO A 87 -14.05 -10.94 4.02
N GLU A 88 -14.68 -10.32 3.02
CA GLU A 88 -15.95 -9.61 3.18
C GLU A 88 -16.75 -9.79 1.88
N ARG A 89 -17.90 -10.47 1.96
CA ARG A 89 -18.70 -10.79 0.78
C ARG A 89 -19.25 -9.52 0.14
N GLY A 90 -19.13 -9.42 -1.18
CA GLY A 90 -19.63 -8.27 -1.95
C GLY A 90 -18.72 -7.05 -1.90
N THR A 91 -17.56 -7.13 -1.21
CA THR A 91 -16.56 -6.05 -1.20
C THR A 91 -15.48 -6.30 -2.24
N PHE A 92 -15.13 -5.24 -2.96
CA PHE A 92 -14.13 -5.22 -4.01
C PHE A 92 -13.24 -3.99 -3.86
N TRP A 93 -11.96 -4.12 -4.18
CA TRP A 93 -11.06 -2.98 -4.15
C TRP A 93 -10.03 -3.04 -5.27
N PHE A 94 -9.52 -1.88 -5.62
CA PHE A 94 -8.42 -1.67 -6.56
C PHE A 94 -7.43 -0.70 -5.95
N ALA A 95 -6.15 -0.98 -6.10
CA ALA A 95 -5.10 -0.08 -5.68
C ALA A 95 -4.02 0.04 -6.74
N ALA A 96 -3.46 1.23 -6.86
CA ALA A 96 -2.34 1.51 -7.73
C ALA A 96 -1.35 2.39 -6.96
N GLY A 97 -0.07 2.20 -7.19
CA GLY A 97 0.96 3.02 -6.58
C GLY A 97 2.20 3.11 -7.41
N ILE A 98 3.00 4.12 -7.07
CA ILE A 98 4.27 4.42 -7.70
C ILE A 98 5.30 4.67 -6.61
N SER A 99 6.54 4.29 -6.89
CA SER A 99 7.70 4.80 -6.18
C SER A 99 8.48 5.72 -7.12
N PHE A 100 9.02 6.79 -6.56
CA PHE A 100 9.77 7.78 -7.32
C PHE A 100 10.94 8.29 -6.49
N ASN A 101 11.90 8.87 -7.17
CA ASN A 101 13.00 9.59 -6.57
C ASN A 101 13.03 11.01 -7.13
N SER A 102 13.28 11.98 -6.26
CA SER A 102 13.42 13.39 -6.60
C SER A 102 14.85 13.85 -6.31
N PHE A 103 15.54 14.32 -7.35
CA PHE A 103 16.91 14.85 -7.36
C PHE A 103 17.97 13.92 -6.75
N ALA A 104 17.76 12.60 -6.78
CA ALA A 104 18.59 11.61 -6.07
C ALA A 104 18.63 11.81 -4.54
N LEU A 105 17.75 12.65 -3.99
CA LEU A 105 17.80 13.11 -2.60
C LEU A 105 16.60 12.61 -1.77
N VAL A 106 15.41 12.65 -2.37
CA VAL A 106 14.14 12.28 -1.71
C VAL A 106 13.55 11.07 -2.40
N ASP A 107 13.33 9.99 -1.67
CA ASP A 107 12.56 8.83 -2.14
C ASP A 107 11.11 9.00 -1.72
N GLY A 108 10.19 8.76 -2.64
CA GLY A 108 8.76 8.89 -2.41
C GLY A 108 8.01 7.64 -2.84
N ILE A 109 6.92 7.35 -2.14
CA ILE A 109 5.94 6.31 -2.48
C ILE A 109 4.56 6.96 -2.40
N ALA A 110 3.74 6.76 -3.42
CA ALA A 110 2.36 7.20 -3.43
C ALA A 110 1.45 6.04 -3.84
N VAL A 111 0.41 5.76 -3.06
CA VAL A 111 -0.57 4.69 -3.32
C VAL A 111 -1.96 5.28 -3.24
N ILE A 112 -2.78 5.01 -4.25
CA ILE A 112 -4.22 5.28 -4.24
C ILE A 112 -4.97 3.96 -4.19
N ALA A 113 -6.02 3.89 -3.37
CA ALA A 113 -6.88 2.72 -3.26
C ALA A 113 -8.36 3.13 -3.26
N LEU A 114 -9.16 2.34 -3.97
CA LEU A 114 -10.60 2.47 -4.08
C LEU A 114 -11.25 1.17 -3.58
N GLN A 115 -12.31 1.28 -2.79
CA GLN A 115 -13.09 0.16 -2.31
C GLN A 115 -14.59 0.39 -2.50
N PHE A 116 -15.29 -0.66 -2.91
CA PHE A 116 -16.72 -0.72 -3.15
C PHE A 116 -17.34 -1.94 -2.43
N GLY A 117 -18.59 -1.84 -2.00
CA GLY A 117 -19.31 -2.94 -1.36
C GLY A 117 -20.50 -2.41 -0.55
N GLY A 118 -20.34 -2.25 0.76
CA GLY A 118 -21.32 -1.57 1.62
C GLY A 118 -21.07 -0.07 1.77
N GLY A 119 -20.57 0.57 0.71
CA GLY A 119 -20.12 1.96 0.68
C GLY A 119 -18.97 2.14 -0.31
N PHE A 120 -18.63 3.40 -0.57
CA PHE A 120 -17.44 3.83 -1.30
C PHE A 120 -16.38 4.35 -0.34
N GLU A 121 -15.14 3.85 -0.50
CA GLU A 121 -13.96 4.39 0.17
C GLU A 121 -12.85 4.73 -0.82
N LEU A 122 -12.26 5.91 -0.64
CA LEU A 122 -11.06 6.35 -1.33
C LEU A 122 -9.96 6.59 -0.29
N SER A 123 -8.81 5.97 -0.48
CA SER A 123 -7.64 6.17 0.36
C SER A 123 -6.44 6.60 -0.49
N LEU A 124 -5.73 7.61 -0.05
CA LEU A 124 -4.47 8.07 -0.60
C LEU A 124 -3.41 7.97 0.50
N LEU A 125 -2.33 7.25 0.21
CA LEU A 125 -1.19 7.10 1.08
C LEU A 125 0.04 7.69 0.40
N GLY A 126 0.80 8.48 1.14
CA GLY A 126 2.08 9.06 0.71
C GLY A 126 3.15 8.80 1.74
N LEU A 127 4.34 8.45 1.30
CA LEU A 127 5.53 8.35 2.13
C LEU A 127 6.69 9.05 1.41
N ALA A 128 7.43 9.90 2.12
CA ALA A 128 8.63 10.55 1.59
C ALA A 128 9.77 10.40 2.60
N ARG A 129 10.94 9.99 2.12
CA ARG A 129 12.13 9.77 2.94
C ARG A 129 13.33 10.50 2.36
N MET A 130 14.08 11.15 3.22
CA MET A 130 15.36 11.78 2.90
C MET A 130 16.38 11.38 3.96
N ALA A 131 17.57 10.99 3.54
CA ALA A 131 18.68 10.68 4.44
C ALA A 131 19.94 11.34 3.92
N LEU A 132 20.73 11.97 4.79
CA LEU A 132 21.95 12.71 4.45
C LEU A 132 23.05 12.44 5.49
N PRO A 133 24.30 12.10 5.09
CA PRO A 133 24.73 11.65 3.77
C PRO A 133 24.27 10.20 3.48
N ARG A 134 24.15 9.86 2.19
CA ARG A 134 23.99 8.47 1.70
C ARG A 134 25.29 8.06 1.00
N PRO A 135 25.82 6.84 1.16
CA PRO A 135 25.33 5.71 1.95
C PRO A 135 26.09 5.52 3.29
N GLU A 136 27.00 6.43 3.63
CA GLU A 136 27.94 6.29 4.74
C GLU A 136 27.45 7.08 5.97
N VAL A 137 26.71 6.37 6.84
CA VAL A 137 26.16 6.84 8.13
C VAL A 137 25.28 8.11 7.97
N ALA A 138 23.97 7.90 7.79
CA ALA A 138 23.00 9.00 7.77
C ALA A 138 23.05 9.78 9.10
N LEU A 139 23.55 11.01 9.05
CA LEU A 139 23.59 11.95 10.16
C LEU A 139 22.20 12.56 10.41
N VAL A 140 21.38 12.65 9.36
CA VAL A 140 20.02 13.17 9.38
C VAL A 140 19.13 12.25 8.55
N SER A 141 18.00 11.84 9.13
CA SER A 141 16.93 11.10 8.45
C SER A 141 15.61 11.81 8.69
N ILE A 142 14.91 12.16 7.61
CA ILE A 142 13.58 12.74 7.64
C ILE A 142 12.65 11.76 6.93
N GLU A 143 11.58 11.35 7.61
CA GLU A 143 10.49 10.56 7.06
C GLU A 143 9.21 11.36 7.26
N MET A 144 8.43 11.49 6.20
CA MET A 144 7.10 12.09 6.23
C MET A 144 6.09 11.08 5.69
N ALA A 145 5.02 10.83 6.45
CA ALA A 145 3.92 9.99 6.02
C ALA A 145 2.63 10.82 5.94
N LEU A 146 1.80 10.56 4.94
CA LEU A 146 0.51 11.20 4.72
C LEU A 146 -0.55 10.13 4.45
N VAL A 147 -1.70 10.23 5.12
CA VAL A 147 -2.93 9.56 4.69
C VAL A 147 -4.06 10.54 4.52
N ALA A 148 -4.80 10.36 3.43
CA ALA A 148 -6.12 10.93 3.26
C ALA A 148 -7.10 9.80 2.97
N ARG A 149 -8.19 9.73 3.74
CA ARG A 149 -9.26 8.75 3.59
C ARG A 149 -10.61 9.45 3.51
N PHE A 150 -11.41 9.04 2.54
CA PHE A 150 -12.80 9.41 2.38
C PHE A 150 -13.63 8.13 2.47
N SER A 151 -14.56 8.04 3.44
CA SER A 151 -15.46 6.89 3.56
C SER A 151 -16.90 7.36 3.65
N THR A 152 -17.71 6.92 2.71
CA THR A 152 -19.17 7.12 2.74
C THR A 152 -19.87 6.18 3.72
N ARG A 153 -19.22 5.06 4.06
CA ARG A 153 -19.73 4.07 5.04
C ARG A 153 -19.66 4.63 6.46
N GLU A 154 -18.54 5.27 6.79
CA GLU A 154 -18.32 5.92 8.10
C GLU A 154 -18.77 7.39 8.12
N GLY A 155 -18.97 8.01 6.95
CA GLY A 155 -19.35 9.42 6.83
C GLY A 155 -18.20 10.37 7.20
N ILE A 156 -16.95 9.96 6.98
CA ILE A 156 -15.76 10.71 7.41
C ILE A 156 -14.85 11.12 6.25
N ILE A 157 -14.15 12.23 6.48
CA ILE A 157 -12.95 12.64 5.76
C ILE A 157 -11.83 12.75 6.79
N LEU A 158 -10.79 11.94 6.62
CA LEU A 158 -9.63 11.90 7.50
C LEU A 158 -8.40 12.34 6.71
N VAL A 159 -7.63 13.28 7.25
CA VAL A 159 -6.32 13.65 6.70
C VAL A 159 -5.33 13.73 7.85
N GLN A 160 -4.25 12.96 7.77
CA GLN A 160 -3.21 12.88 8.79
C GLN A 160 -1.84 12.92 8.15
N ALA A 161 -0.90 13.57 8.82
CA ALA A 161 0.51 13.59 8.43
C ALA A 161 1.41 13.54 9.67
N GLN A 162 2.58 12.93 9.55
CA GLN A 162 3.64 12.94 10.56
C GLN A 162 5.00 13.05 9.90
#